data_AF-A0A1Y3TXD9-F1
#
_entry.id   AF-A0A1Y3TXD9-F1
#
_cell.length_a   1.000
_cell.length_b   1.000
_cell.length_c   1.000
_cell.angle_alpha   90.00
_cell.angle_beta   90.00
_cell.angle_gamma   90.00
#
_symmetry.space_group_name_H-M   'P 1'
#
loop_
_entity.id
_entity.type
_entity.pdbx_description
1 polymer ?
#
loop_
_entity_poly.entity_id
_entity_poly.type
_entity_poly.pdbx_seq_one_letter_code
_entity_poly.pdbx_strand_id
1 'polypeptide(L)'
;MDNQEREKRIEYLNNLIKKSVVGLRVLEEKRDRSKAKGRLQTSAKALLKHDLTLKGDNWGWIPKSVFDAGISSRALGLLAMLAMNSNTLPVSGEKRVVVRVKPTTILDWLGIENRGQIKTIRDLFSELENAGLIKVNDDEIELVFPPIGDAEGGFCKVYTGTYKRILEHSHGVVALNRLAVYVGVRSLLYEDKNGEGGTFWNVVFHHRSNGWIGELVDLPETTVKKIIDWFIANDILAWNLVQNYNKYHNKVYYLSEFHHARSLVEEVCQELNSKKIMRVVA
;
A
#
# COMPACT_ATOMS: atom_id res chain seq x y z
N MET A 1 18.87 2.01 -16.57
CA MET A 1 19.74 2.23 -15.41
C MET A 1 21.02 1.46 -15.67
N ASP A 2 22.12 2.19 -15.81
CA ASP A 2 23.44 1.60 -16.03
C ASP A 2 23.97 0.99 -14.70
N ASN A 3 24.87 -0.01 -14.79
CA ASN A 3 25.43 -0.69 -13.61
C ASN A 3 26.17 0.25 -12.66
N GLN A 4 26.84 1.28 -13.18
CA GLN A 4 27.57 2.27 -12.41
C GLN A 4 26.63 3.13 -11.54
N GLU A 5 25.47 3.51 -12.08
CA GLU A 5 24.44 4.21 -11.30
C GLU A 5 23.87 3.32 -10.18
N ARG A 6 23.69 2.02 -10.45
CA ARG A 6 23.23 1.04 -9.44
C ARG A 6 24.22 0.91 -8.29
N GLU A 7 25.51 0.78 -8.57
CA GLU A 7 26.56 0.63 -7.57
C GLU A 7 26.66 1.86 -6.67
N LYS A 8 26.69 3.06 -7.25
CA LYS A 8 26.68 4.33 -6.50
C LYS A 8 25.48 4.44 -5.54
N ARG A 9 24.30 3.99 -5.99
CA ARG A 9 23.08 4.00 -5.18
C ARG A 9 23.16 3.03 -3.99
N ILE A 10 23.71 1.83 -4.20
CA ILE A 10 23.90 0.84 -3.13
C ILE A 10 24.92 1.35 -2.10
N GLU A 11 26.03 1.92 -2.56
CA GLU A 11 27.06 2.48 -1.68
C GLU A 11 26.50 3.62 -0.82
N TYR A 12 25.73 4.53 -1.41
CA TYR A 12 25.06 5.60 -0.68
C TYR A 12 24.18 5.06 0.47
N LEU A 13 23.34 4.06 0.20
CA LEU A 13 22.45 3.46 1.21
C LEU A 13 23.23 2.80 2.34
N ASN A 14 24.26 2.02 2.01
CA ASN A 14 25.10 1.37 3.01
C ASN A 14 25.77 2.41 3.92
N ASN A 15 26.24 3.52 3.35
CA ASN A 15 26.81 4.63 4.10
C ASN A 15 25.78 5.34 4.98
N LEU A 16 24.55 5.54 4.48
CA LEU A 16 23.45 6.14 5.24
C LEU A 16 23.06 5.26 6.44
N ILE A 17 22.85 3.97 6.22
CA ILE A 17 22.52 3.01 7.29
C ILE A 17 23.64 2.96 8.32
N LYS A 18 24.90 2.87 7.87
CA LYS A 18 26.07 2.88 8.76
C LYS A 18 26.11 4.13 9.62
N LYS A 19 25.91 5.31 9.02
CA LYS A 19 25.86 6.60 9.74
C LYS A 19 24.75 6.60 10.80
N SER A 20 23.54 6.18 10.44
CA SER A 20 22.39 6.13 11.34
C SER A 20 22.61 5.17 12.51
N VAL A 21 23.16 3.97 12.26
CA VAL A 21 23.47 2.98 13.29
C VAL A 21 24.59 3.45 14.23
N VAL A 22 25.61 4.15 13.70
CA VAL A 22 26.67 4.75 14.53
C VAL A 22 26.10 5.86 15.42
N GLY A 23 25.21 6.72 14.89
CA GLY A 23 24.53 7.74 15.68
C GLY A 23 23.68 7.13 16.81
N LEU A 24 22.96 6.05 16.51
CA LEU A 24 22.16 5.31 17.48
C LEU A 24 23.00 4.68 18.60
N ARG A 25 24.24 4.25 18.30
CA ARG A 25 25.10 3.56 19.28
C ARG A 25 25.28 4.37 20.55
N VAL A 26 25.57 5.67 20.41
CA VAL A 26 25.77 6.56 21.55
C VAL A 26 24.50 6.66 22.40
N LEU A 27 23.32 6.71 21.76
CA LEU A 27 22.04 6.81 22.44
C LEU A 27 21.67 5.50 23.17
N GLU A 28 21.88 4.35 22.52
CA GLU A 28 21.56 3.05 23.12
C GLU A 28 22.52 2.68 24.26
N GLU A 29 23.82 3.00 24.14
CA GLU A 29 24.80 2.79 25.23
C GLU A 29 24.47 3.66 26.46
N LYS A 30 24.04 4.91 26.26
CA LYS A 30 23.56 5.79 27.34
C LYS A 30 22.29 5.25 28.01
N ARG A 31 21.41 4.60 27.23
CA ARG A 31 20.13 4.08 27.72
C ARG A 31 20.29 2.80 28.52
N ASP A 32 20.99 1.82 27.97
CA ASP A 32 21.26 0.53 28.61
C ASP A 32 22.44 -0.14 27.90
N ARG A 33 23.64 0.07 28.45
CA ARG A 33 24.90 -0.46 27.90
C ARG A 33 24.87 -1.98 27.71
N SER A 34 24.16 -2.71 28.57
CA SER A 34 24.08 -4.18 28.49
C SER A 34 23.25 -4.65 27.29
N LYS A 35 22.23 -3.89 26.90
CA LYS A 35 21.32 -4.23 25.78
C LYS A 35 21.64 -3.50 24.47
N ALA A 36 22.53 -2.50 24.50
CA ALA A 36 22.84 -1.63 23.36
C ALA A 36 23.27 -2.43 22.13
N LYS A 37 24.21 -3.38 22.28
CA LYS A 37 24.70 -4.22 21.17
C LYS A 37 23.57 -4.97 20.47
N GLY A 38 22.69 -5.62 21.24
CA GLY A 38 21.57 -6.38 20.69
C GLY A 38 20.58 -5.50 19.92
N ARG A 39 20.26 -4.32 20.48
CA ARG A 39 19.35 -3.36 19.83
C ARG A 39 19.91 -2.79 18.53
N LEU A 40 21.21 -2.48 18.49
CA LEU A 40 21.87 -2.03 17.27
C LEU A 40 21.86 -3.11 16.18
N GLN A 41 22.09 -4.36 16.55
CA GLN A 41 21.99 -5.49 15.63
C GLN A 41 20.56 -5.66 15.09
N THR A 42 19.54 -5.53 15.95
CA THR A 42 18.14 -5.54 15.52
C THR A 42 17.85 -4.41 14.54
N SER A 43 18.25 -3.17 14.85
CA SER A 43 18.00 -2.04 13.95
C SER A 43 18.72 -2.20 12.60
N ALA A 44 19.99 -2.64 12.60
CA ALA A 44 20.72 -2.87 11.37
C ALA A 44 20.09 -3.98 10.50
N LYS A 45 19.71 -5.12 11.12
CA LYS A 45 19.02 -6.21 10.40
C LYS A 45 17.68 -5.76 9.82
N ALA A 46 16.91 -5.00 10.60
CA ALA A 46 15.62 -4.47 10.17
C ALA A 46 15.73 -3.56 8.95
N LEU A 47 16.76 -2.70 8.89
CA LEU A 47 17.00 -1.78 7.77
C LEU A 47 17.51 -2.48 6.50
N LEU A 48 18.03 -3.70 6.63
CA LEU A 48 18.64 -4.46 5.52
C LEU A 48 17.83 -5.67 5.08
N LYS A 49 16.63 -5.90 5.65
CA LYS A 49 15.87 -7.14 5.42
C LYS A 49 15.18 -7.22 4.05
N HIS A 50 14.94 -6.08 3.40
CA HIS A 50 14.26 -6.03 2.10
C HIS A 50 15.27 -5.86 0.97
N ASP A 51 14.93 -6.36 -0.23
CA ASP A 51 15.73 -6.10 -1.44
C ASP A 51 15.54 -4.64 -1.88
N LEU A 52 16.59 -3.83 -1.69
CA LEU A 52 16.59 -2.40 -1.99
C LEU A 52 16.88 -2.10 -3.48
N THR A 53 16.98 -3.12 -4.32
CA THR A 53 17.36 -2.99 -5.74
C THR A 53 16.24 -3.33 -6.72
N LEU A 54 15.06 -3.70 -6.20
CA LEU A 54 13.88 -4.01 -6.99
C LEU A 54 13.47 -2.82 -7.87
N LYS A 55 13.08 -3.11 -9.11
CA LYS A 55 12.60 -2.11 -10.08
C LYS A 55 11.09 -1.93 -9.96
N GLY A 56 10.60 -0.81 -10.51
CA GLY A 56 9.19 -0.45 -10.51
C GLY A 56 8.29 -1.56 -11.06
N ASP A 57 7.05 -1.53 -10.59
CA ASP A 57 6.01 -2.52 -10.91
C ASP A 57 4.93 -1.90 -11.79
N ASN A 58 4.20 -2.72 -12.53
CA ASN A 58 3.03 -2.28 -13.29
C ASN A 58 1.91 -1.90 -12.33
N TRP A 59 1.09 -0.91 -12.69
CA TRP A 59 0.06 -0.40 -11.80
C TRP A 59 -1.23 -0.03 -12.53
N GLY A 60 -2.35 -0.24 -11.83
CA GLY A 60 -3.62 0.43 -12.07
C GLY A 60 -3.74 1.69 -11.21
N TRP A 61 -4.83 2.43 -11.36
CA TRP A 61 -5.08 3.63 -10.55
C TRP A 61 -6.53 3.72 -10.11
N ILE A 62 -6.74 4.38 -8.98
CA ILE A 62 -8.05 4.70 -8.40
C ILE A 62 -8.08 6.21 -8.12
N PRO A 63 -9.09 6.97 -8.63
CA PRO A 63 -9.21 8.38 -8.34
C PRO A 63 -9.51 8.63 -6.86
N LYS A 64 -9.06 9.77 -6.34
CA LYS A 64 -9.34 10.16 -4.95
C LYS A 64 -10.85 10.25 -4.65
N SER A 65 -11.65 10.72 -5.61
CA SER A 65 -13.11 10.88 -5.45
C SER A 65 -13.85 9.59 -5.07
N VAL A 66 -13.27 8.41 -5.35
CA VAL A 66 -13.83 7.11 -4.94
C VAL A 66 -13.98 7.01 -3.42
N PHE A 67 -13.07 7.60 -2.65
CA PHE A 67 -13.13 7.53 -1.19
C PHE A 67 -14.25 8.40 -0.59
N ASP A 68 -14.77 9.36 -1.36
CA ASP A 68 -15.88 10.22 -0.96
C ASP A 68 -17.24 9.67 -1.43
N ALA A 69 -17.25 8.54 -2.14
CA ALA A 69 -18.45 7.96 -2.77
C ALA A 69 -19.38 7.20 -1.81
N GLY A 70 -19.00 7.05 -0.53
CA GLY A 70 -19.81 6.37 0.49
C GLY A 70 -20.02 4.87 0.25
N ILE A 71 -19.08 4.22 -0.44
CA ILE A 71 -19.11 2.78 -0.72
C ILE A 71 -18.46 1.99 0.43
N SER A 72 -18.92 0.76 0.61
CA SER A 72 -18.38 -0.21 1.55
C SER A 72 -16.96 -0.63 1.20
N SER A 73 -16.20 -1.07 2.20
CA SER A 73 -14.88 -1.70 2.01
C SER A 73 -14.88 -2.80 0.94
N ARG A 74 -15.92 -3.64 0.88
CA ARG A 74 -15.98 -4.73 -0.10
C ARG A 74 -16.16 -4.22 -1.51
N ALA A 75 -16.99 -3.18 -1.69
CA ALA A 75 -17.17 -2.54 -2.98
C ALA A 75 -15.89 -1.83 -3.42
N LEU A 76 -15.20 -1.13 -2.52
CA LEU A 76 -13.88 -0.54 -2.80
C LEU A 76 -12.84 -1.61 -3.21
N GLY A 77 -12.80 -2.73 -2.50
CA GLY A 77 -11.96 -3.87 -2.85
C GLY A 77 -12.28 -4.45 -4.22
N LEU A 78 -13.56 -4.58 -4.56
CA LEU A 78 -14.01 -5.04 -5.88
C LEU A 78 -13.62 -4.04 -6.97
N LEU A 79 -13.81 -2.74 -6.74
CA LEU A 79 -13.41 -1.69 -7.66
C LEU A 79 -11.91 -1.71 -7.93
N ALA A 80 -11.10 -1.95 -6.90
CA ALA A 80 -9.65 -2.14 -7.06
C ALA A 80 -9.33 -3.34 -7.97
N MET A 81 -10.02 -4.47 -7.81
CA MET A 81 -9.89 -5.61 -8.71
C MET A 81 -10.27 -5.23 -10.15
N LEU A 82 -11.41 -4.56 -10.35
CA LEU A 82 -11.86 -4.13 -11.68
C LEU A 82 -10.84 -3.20 -12.34
N ALA A 83 -10.33 -2.21 -11.61
CA ALA A 83 -9.30 -1.29 -12.10
C ALA A 83 -8.02 -2.02 -12.52
N MET A 84 -7.57 -3.02 -11.74
CA MET A 84 -6.38 -3.82 -12.04
C MET A 84 -6.56 -4.76 -13.23
N ASN A 85 -7.79 -5.19 -13.52
CA ASN A 85 -8.11 -6.06 -14.66
C ASN A 85 -8.69 -5.29 -15.86
N SER A 86 -8.79 -3.96 -15.77
CA SER A 86 -9.23 -3.11 -16.88
C SER A 86 -8.18 -3.05 -17.97
N ASN A 87 -8.62 -2.94 -19.23
CA ASN A 87 -7.68 -2.69 -20.32
C ASN A 87 -6.95 -1.36 -20.09
N THR A 88 -5.64 -1.38 -20.28
CA THR A 88 -4.78 -0.19 -20.18
C THR A 88 -5.07 0.82 -21.29
N LEU A 89 -5.57 0.34 -22.43
CA LEU A 89 -6.04 1.14 -23.55
C LEU A 89 -7.58 1.22 -23.51
N PRO A 90 -8.17 2.43 -23.55
CA PRO A 90 -9.61 2.57 -23.58
C PRO A 90 -10.19 1.96 -24.85
N VAL A 91 -11.22 1.13 -24.71
CA VAL A 91 -11.96 0.55 -25.85
C VAL A 91 -13.09 1.50 -26.30
N SER A 92 -13.47 2.49 -25.47
CA SER A 92 -14.53 3.46 -25.74
C SER A 92 -14.30 4.79 -25.01
N GLY A 93 -14.15 5.90 -25.75
CA GLY A 93 -13.80 7.22 -25.18
C GLY A 93 -12.45 7.18 -24.45
N GLU A 94 -12.06 8.18 -23.67
CA GLU A 94 -10.84 8.09 -22.83
C GLU A 94 -11.04 7.19 -21.58
N LYS A 95 -12.09 6.35 -21.57
CA LYS A 95 -12.55 5.63 -20.40
C LYS A 95 -12.03 4.19 -20.37
N ARG A 96 -11.67 3.73 -19.18
CA ARG A 96 -11.18 2.36 -18.97
C ARG A 96 -12.35 1.38 -19.00
N VAL A 97 -12.22 0.34 -19.80
CA VAL A 97 -13.24 -0.71 -19.93
C VAL A 97 -12.66 -2.04 -19.45
N VAL A 98 -13.44 -2.74 -18.64
CA VAL A 98 -13.21 -4.13 -18.25
C VAL A 98 -14.12 -5.00 -19.11
N VAL A 99 -13.52 -5.73 -20.06
CA VAL A 99 -14.28 -6.57 -21.00
C VAL A 99 -14.54 -7.94 -20.36
N ARG A 100 -15.80 -8.42 -20.38
CA ARG A 100 -16.25 -9.75 -19.95
C ARG A 100 -16.00 -10.10 -18.47
N VAL A 101 -16.59 -9.33 -17.56
CA VAL A 101 -16.57 -9.65 -16.12
C VAL A 101 -17.97 -10.00 -15.63
N LYS A 102 -18.23 -11.31 -15.47
CA LYS A 102 -19.44 -11.81 -14.84
C LYS A 102 -19.21 -11.99 -13.33
N PRO A 103 -20.27 -12.00 -12.50
CA PRO A 103 -20.12 -12.30 -11.07
C PRO A 103 -19.36 -13.60 -10.79
N THR A 104 -19.51 -14.62 -11.64
CA THR A 104 -18.77 -15.88 -11.55
C THR A 104 -17.26 -15.70 -11.74
N THR A 105 -16.84 -14.82 -12.66
CA THR A 105 -15.43 -14.48 -12.88
C THR A 105 -14.81 -13.86 -11.63
N ILE A 106 -15.54 -12.98 -10.93
CA ILE A 106 -15.09 -12.40 -9.66
C ILE A 106 -14.94 -13.49 -8.59
N LEU A 107 -15.91 -14.41 -8.49
CA LEU A 107 -15.82 -15.53 -7.55
C LEU A 107 -14.58 -16.39 -7.83
N ASP A 108 -14.27 -16.66 -9.10
CA ASP A 108 -13.08 -17.42 -9.49
C ASP A 108 -11.78 -16.69 -9.09
N TRP A 109 -11.70 -15.38 -9.32
CA TRP A 109 -10.57 -14.55 -8.87
C TRP A 109 -10.39 -14.54 -7.35
N LEU A 110 -11.49 -14.67 -6.60
CA LEU A 110 -11.48 -14.74 -5.14
C LEU A 110 -11.27 -16.17 -4.60
N GLY A 111 -11.15 -17.18 -5.47
CA GLY A 111 -11.07 -18.59 -5.07
C GLY A 111 -12.33 -19.11 -4.37
N ILE A 112 -13.51 -18.60 -4.74
CA ILE A 112 -14.80 -18.98 -4.14
C ILE A 112 -15.50 -20.02 -5.03
N GLU A 113 -15.50 -21.26 -4.59
CA GLU A 113 -16.22 -22.35 -5.26
C GLU A 113 -17.74 -22.28 -5.04
N ASN A 114 -18.18 -21.73 -3.91
CA ASN A 114 -19.60 -21.61 -3.58
C ASN A 114 -20.30 -20.56 -4.45
N ARG A 115 -20.99 -21.02 -5.50
CA ARG A 115 -21.74 -20.16 -6.44
C ARG A 115 -22.97 -19.48 -5.83
N GLY A 116 -23.40 -19.85 -4.62
CA GLY A 116 -24.40 -19.09 -3.87
C GLY A 116 -23.97 -17.66 -3.54
N GLN A 117 -22.66 -17.38 -3.55
CA GLN A 117 -22.10 -16.03 -3.34
C GLN A 117 -22.25 -15.10 -4.56
N ILE A 118 -22.83 -15.57 -5.67
CA ILE A 118 -23.12 -14.73 -6.84
C ILE A 118 -23.98 -13.52 -6.45
N LYS A 119 -24.95 -13.71 -5.55
CA LYS A 119 -25.80 -12.61 -5.07
C LYS A 119 -24.97 -11.52 -4.41
N THR A 120 -24.04 -11.90 -3.53
CA THR A 120 -23.12 -10.96 -2.88
C THR A 120 -22.34 -10.13 -3.89
N ILE A 121 -21.82 -10.75 -4.96
CA ILE A 121 -21.07 -10.01 -5.99
C ILE A 121 -21.99 -9.09 -6.79
N ARG A 122 -23.22 -9.50 -7.11
CA ARG A 122 -24.21 -8.64 -7.77
C ARG A 122 -24.57 -7.44 -6.91
N ASP A 123 -24.78 -7.65 -5.61
CA ASP A 123 -25.09 -6.55 -4.69
C ASP A 123 -23.94 -5.53 -4.65
N LEU A 124 -22.69 -5.98 -4.69
CA LEU A 124 -21.52 -5.09 -4.79
C LEU A 124 -21.42 -4.36 -6.14
N PHE A 125 -21.78 -5.00 -7.26
CA PHE A 125 -21.87 -4.29 -8.55
C PHE A 125 -22.95 -3.21 -8.52
N SER A 126 -24.13 -3.53 -7.99
CA SER A 126 -25.22 -2.56 -7.83
C SER A 126 -24.80 -1.38 -6.96
N GLU A 127 -24.04 -1.62 -5.89
CA GLU A 127 -23.49 -0.57 -5.03
C GLU A 127 -22.55 0.37 -5.80
N LEU A 128 -21.61 -0.19 -6.57
CA LEU A 128 -20.67 0.59 -7.40
C LEU A 128 -21.37 1.37 -8.52
N GLU A 129 -22.41 0.79 -9.12
CA GLU A 129 -23.20 1.44 -10.18
C GLU A 129 -24.08 2.56 -9.62
N ASN A 130 -24.73 2.34 -8.46
CA ASN A 130 -25.50 3.38 -7.76
C ASN A 130 -24.62 4.56 -7.32
N ALA A 131 -23.35 4.30 -6.99
CA ALA A 131 -22.36 5.33 -6.69
C ALA A 131 -21.80 6.03 -7.95
N GLY A 132 -22.20 5.60 -9.15
CA GLY A 132 -21.75 6.17 -10.42
C GLY A 132 -20.28 5.89 -10.74
N LEU A 133 -19.68 4.87 -10.12
CA LEU A 133 -18.26 4.53 -10.29
C LEU A 133 -18.04 3.53 -11.43
N ILE A 134 -19.06 2.72 -11.70
CA ILE A 134 -19.08 1.79 -12.84
C ILE A 134 -20.39 1.92 -13.62
N LYS A 135 -20.38 1.43 -14.85
CA LYS A 135 -21.57 1.17 -15.62
C LYS A 135 -21.53 -0.27 -16.13
N VAL A 136 -22.58 -1.03 -15.89
CA VAL A 136 -22.68 -2.42 -16.34
C VAL A 136 -23.44 -2.45 -17.67
N ASN A 137 -22.75 -2.83 -18.74
CA ASN A 137 -23.34 -3.16 -20.03
C ASN A 137 -23.28 -4.70 -20.19
N ASP A 138 -24.22 -5.32 -20.91
CA ASP A 138 -24.43 -6.79 -20.98
C ASP A 138 -23.20 -7.69 -20.69
N ASP A 139 -22.11 -7.49 -21.45
CA ASP A 139 -20.85 -8.23 -21.31
C ASP A 139 -19.65 -7.38 -20.86
N GLU A 140 -19.82 -6.10 -20.49
CA GLU A 140 -18.73 -5.17 -20.19
C GLU A 140 -19.00 -4.31 -18.95
N ILE A 141 -17.96 -4.06 -18.16
CA ILE A 141 -18.03 -3.08 -17.08
C ILE A 141 -17.15 -1.89 -17.47
N GLU A 142 -17.75 -0.72 -17.63
CA GLU A 142 -17.06 0.55 -17.84
C GLU A 142 -16.71 1.16 -16.49
N LEU A 143 -15.44 1.53 -16.28
CA LEU A 143 -15.04 2.33 -15.12
C LEU A 143 -15.30 3.79 -15.47
N VAL A 144 -16.19 4.43 -14.71
CA VAL A 144 -16.60 5.83 -14.94
C VAL A 144 -15.63 6.78 -14.23
N PHE A 145 -14.34 6.51 -14.38
CA PHE A 145 -13.29 7.38 -13.88
C PHE A 145 -13.05 8.53 -14.87
N PRO A 146 -12.69 9.72 -14.39
CA PRO A 146 -12.21 10.77 -15.28
C PRO A 146 -10.91 10.31 -15.99
N PRO A 147 -10.48 10.99 -17.07
CA PRO A 147 -9.11 10.85 -17.55
C PRO A 147 -8.12 11.09 -16.39
N ILE A 148 -6.99 10.36 -16.38
CA ILE A 148 -6.05 10.41 -15.25
C ILE A 148 -5.52 11.84 -14.97
N GLY A 149 -5.40 12.68 -16.01
CA GLY A 149 -4.98 14.09 -15.89
C GLY A 149 -6.05 15.04 -15.33
N ASP A 150 -7.31 14.58 -15.29
CA ASP A 150 -8.47 15.34 -14.84
C ASP A 150 -9.02 14.82 -13.50
N ALA A 151 -8.35 13.82 -12.89
CA ALA A 151 -8.72 13.31 -11.58
C ALA A 151 -8.53 14.37 -10.50
N GLU A 152 -9.62 15.00 -10.08
CA GLU A 152 -9.62 16.02 -9.02
C GLU A 152 -9.09 15.42 -7.70
N GLY A 153 -8.14 16.13 -7.08
CA GLY A 153 -7.46 15.67 -5.87
C GLY A 153 -6.46 14.53 -6.08
N GLY A 154 -6.22 14.12 -7.33
CA GLY A 154 -5.22 13.12 -7.71
C GLY A 154 -5.73 11.68 -7.72
N PHE A 155 -4.81 10.74 -7.82
CA PHE A 155 -5.09 9.31 -7.83
C PHE A 155 -4.08 8.51 -7.01
N CYS A 156 -4.47 7.34 -6.54
CA CYS A 156 -3.53 6.39 -5.94
C CYS A 156 -3.23 5.24 -6.91
N LYS A 157 -1.95 4.89 -7.03
CA LYS A 157 -1.50 3.69 -7.77
C LYS A 157 -1.77 2.42 -6.98
N VAL A 158 -2.27 1.40 -7.67
CA VAL A 158 -2.46 0.03 -7.19
C VAL A 158 -1.46 -0.85 -7.94
N TYR A 159 -0.49 -1.44 -7.25
CA TYR A 159 0.60 -2.16 -7.92
C TYR A 159 0.25 -3.64 -8.12
N THR A 160 0.61 -4.16 -9.30
CA THR A 160 0.26 -5.51 -9.77
C THR A 160 0.83 -6.59 -8.87
N GLY A 161 2.09 -6.47 -8.48
CA GLY A 161 2.79 -7.44 -7.63
C GLY A 161 2.12 -7.54 -6.26
N THR A 162 1.81 -6.41 -5.64
CA THR A 162 1.16 -6.38 -4.32
C THR A 162 -0.29 -6.86 -4.39
N TYR A 163 -1.03 -6.43 -5.42
CA TYR A 163 -2.37 -6.94 -5.72
C TYR A 163 -2.39 -8.47 -5.85
N LYS A 164 -1.48 -9.05 -6.64
CA LYS A 164 -1.38 -10.51 -6.83
C LYS A 164 -1.03 -11.21 -5.54
N ARG A 165 -0.05 -10.72 -4.78
CA ARG A 165 0.32 -11.29 -3.48
C ARG A 165 -0.86 -11.31 -2.50
N ILE A 166 -1.68 -10.26 -2.47
CA ILE A 166 -2.89 -10.22 -1.64
C ILE A 166 -3.84 -11.35 -2.04
N LEU A 167 -4.12 -11.54 -3.33
CA LEU A 167 -5.02 -12.60 -3.80
C LEU A 167 -4.44 -14.01 -3.62
N GLU A 168 -3.13 -14.18 -3.78
CA GLU A 168 -2.46 -15.48 -3.56
C GLU A 168 -2.55 -15.93 -2.09
N HIS A 169 -2.47 -15.00 -1.14
CA HIS A 169 -2.55 -15.30 0.29
C HIS A 169 -3.95 -15.12 0.87
N SER A 170 -4.94 -14.73 0.06
CA SER A 170 -6.29 -14.43 0.53
C SER A 170 -7.35 -15.17 -0.27
N HIS A 171 -8.27 -15.81 0.45
CA HIS A 171 -9.39 -16.52 -0.16
C HIS A 171 -10.72 -15.94 0.31
N GLY A 172 -11.71 -15.96 -0.57
CA GLY A 172 -13.05 -15.52 -0.23
C GLY A 172 -13.21 -14.00 -0.17
N VAL A 173 -14.39 -13.60 0.30
CA VAL A 173 -14.82 -12.19 0.35
C VAL A 173 -13.91 -11.31 1.22
N VAL A 174 -13.16 -11.91 2.18
CA VAL A 174 -12.19 -11.16 2.99
C VAL A 174 -11.04 -10.58 2.18
N ALA A 175 -10.75 -11.14 0.99
CA ALA A 175 -9.76 -10.56 0.07
C ALA A 175 -10.15 -9.15 -0.37
N LEU A 176 -11.45 -8.87 -0.52
CA LEU A 176 -11.94 -7.54 -0.87
C LEU A 176 -11.61 -6.52 0.23
N ASN A 177 -11.82 -6.87 1.51
CA ASN A 177 -11.46 -5.99 2.63
C ASN A 177 -9.95 -5.75 2.69
N ARG A 178 -9.14 -6.76 2.38
CA ARG A 178 -7.67 -6.62 2.31
C ARG A 178 -7.27 -5.69 1.18
N LEU A 179 -7.84 -5.86 -0.01
CA LEU A 179 -7.61 -4.94 -1.14
C LEU A 179 -8.05 -3.51 -0.80
N ALA A 180 -9.17 -3.34 -0.13
CA ALA A 180 -9.66 -2.03 0.30
C ALA A 180 -8.68 -1.35 1.27
N VAL A 181 -8.19 -2.06 2.30
CA VAL A 181 -7.17 -1.52 3.20
C VAL A 181 -5.86 -1.24 2.46
N TYR A 182 -5.46 -2.08 1.51
CA TYR A 182 -4.29 -1.79 0.68
C TYR A 182 -4.45 -0.48 -0.11
N VAL A 183 -5.59 -0.30 -0.77
CA VAL A 183 -5.93 0.93 -1.49
C VAL A 183 -6.02 2.12 -0.52
N GLY A 184 -6.60 1.95 0.66
CA GLY A 184 -6.66 2.97 1.71
C GLY A 184 -5.28 3.34 2.25
N VAL A 185 -4.35 2.38 2.39
CA VAL A 185 -2.94 2.67 2.65
C VAL A 185 -2.41 3.51 1.49
N ARG A 186 -2.48 3.01 0.24
CA ARG A 186 -1.98 3.71 -0.96
C ARG A 186 -2.54 5.11 -1.16
N SER A 187 -3.75 5.38 -0.70
CA SER A 187 -4.39 6.69 -0.75
C SER A 187 -3.64 7.77 0.03
N LEU A 188 -2.78 7.40 0.98
CA LEU A 188 -1.91 8.33 1.70
C LEU A 188 -0.88 9.00 0.77
N LEU A 189 -0.72 8.46 -0.43
CA LEU A 189 0.14 8.95 -1.50
C LEU A 189 -0.69 9.19 -2.75
N TYR A 190 -1.24 10.39 -2.88
CA TYR A 190 -1.87 10.81 -4.12
C TYR A 190 -0.81 11.35 -5.08
N GLU A 191 -0.85 10.87 -6.31
CA GLU A 191 -0.11 11.42 -7.44
C GLU A 191 -0.93 12.61 -7.97
N ASP A 192 -0.29 13.77 -8.13
CA ASP A 192 -0.94 14.97 -8.68
C ASP A 192 -0.63 15.16 -10.18
N LYS A 193 -1.28 16.18 -10.78
CA LYS A 193 -1.27 16.50 -12.21
C LYS A 193 0.12 16.67 -12.83
N ASN A 194 1.16 16.89 -12.01
CA ASN A 194 2.52 17.11 -12.49
C ASN A 194 3.40 15.85 -12.38
N GLY A 195 2.89 14.74 -11.84
CA GLY A 195 3.75 13.60 -11.47
C GLY A 195 4.81 13.98 -10.44
N GLU A 196 4.62 15.12 -9.77
CA GLU A 196 5.44 15.64 -8.67
C GLU A 196 4.88 15.20 -7.32
N GLY A 197 4.08 14.12 -7.31
CA GLY A 197 3.83 13.30 -6.12
C GLY A 197 5.20 12.89 -5.58
N GLY A 198 5.69 13.68 -4.62
CA GLY A 198 7.11 13.96 -4.54
C GLY A 198 7.96 12.69 -4.47
N THR A 199 9.11 12.73 -5.12
CA THR A 199 10.16 11.69 -5.16
C THR A 199 10.62 11.15 -3.80
N PHE A 200 10.03 11.62 -2.69
CA PHE A 200 10.29 11.25 -1.31
C PHE A 200 9.08 10.65 -0.57
N TRP A 201 7.88 10.66 -1.16
CA TRP A 201 6.65 10.18 -0.53
C TRP A 201 6.33 8.75 -0.96
N ASN A 202 7.22 7.80 -0.65
CA ASN A 202 6.96 6.38 -0.92
C ASN A 202 6.71 5.55 0.35
N VAL A 203 6.80 6.19 1.53
CA VAL A 203 6.42 5.60 2.82
C VAL A 203 4.97 5.94 3.09
N VAL A 204 4.16 4.92 2.89
CA VAL A 204 2.72 5.04 2.78
C VAL A 204 2.04 5.10 4.15
N PHE A 205 2.73 4.74 5.23
CA PHE A 205 2.14 4.75 6.58
C PHE A 205 3.07 5.47 7.56
N HIS A 206 3.01 6.80 7.55
CA HIS A 206 3.65 7.66 8.53
C HIS A 206 2.61 8.67 9.06
N HIS A 207 2.63 8.91 10.38
CA HIS A 207 1.79 9.90 11.09
C HIS A 207 0.25 9.76 11.03
N ARG A 208 -0.33 8.79 10.31
CA ARG A 208 -1.77 8.48 10.32
C ARG A 208 -2.07 7.20 11.08
N SER A 209 -3.19 7.16 11.79
CA SER A 209 -3.60 6.01 12.60
C SER A 209 -4.33 4.98 11.74
N ASN A 210 -4.43 3.75 12.25
CA ASN A 210 -5.33 2.74 11.69
C ASN A 210 -6.78 3.25 11.63
N GLY A 211 -7.16 4.14 12.56
CA GLY A 211 -8.46 4.82 12.57
C GLY A 211 -8.71 5.67 11.32
N TRP A 212 -7.72 6.43 10.87
CA TRP A 212 -7.86 7.26 9.66
C TRP A 212 -8.11 6.41 8.41
N ILE A 213 -7.37 5.29 8.25
CA ILE A 213 -7.63 4.35 7.15
C ILE A 213 -9.01 3.73 7.31
N GLY A 214 -9.41 3.40 8.54
CA GLY A 214 -10.72 2.83 8.84
C GLY A 214 -11.88 3.72 8.44
N GLU A 215 -11.78 5.02 8.72
CA GLU A 215 -12.74 6.03 8.25
C GLU A 215 -12.81 6.06 6.72
N LEU A 216 -11.66 6.01 6.05
CA LEU A 216 -11.57 6.12 4.60
C LEU A 216 -12.14 4.90 3.85
N VAL A 217 -11.99 3.70 4.41
CA VAL A 217 -12.41 2.45 3.76
C VAL A 217 -13.65 1.82 4.39
N ASP A 218 -14.33 2.52 5.28
CA ASP A 218 -15.49 2.03 6.04
C ASP A 218 -15.22 0.70 6.77
N LEU A 219 -14.20 0.70 7.63
CA LEU A 219 -13.86 -0.43 8.50
C LEU A 219 -13.50 0.03 9.92
N PRO A 220 -13.85 -0.76 10.95
CA PRO A 220 -13.36 -0.52 12.30
C PRO A 220 -11.83 -0.49 12.37
N GLU A 221 -11.27 0.42 13.17
CA GLU A 221 -9.82 0.55 13.36
C GLU A 221 -9.14 -0.79 13.72
N THR A 222 -9.80 -1.60 14.55
CA THR A 222 -9.29 -2.91 14.97
C THR A 222 -9.19 -3.91 13.82
N THR A 223 -10.11 -3.83 12.84
CA THR A 223 -10.08 -4.64 11.62
C THR A 223 -8.96 -4.19 10.70
N VAL A 224 -8.78 -2.88 10.52
CA VAL A 224 -7.66 -2.32 9.74
C VAL A 224 -6.33 -2.76 10.34
N LYS A 225 -6.17 -2.63 11.67
CA LYS A 225 -4.96 -3.10 12.37
C LYS A 225 -4.69 -4.57 12.09
N LYS A 226 -5.70 -5.44 12.19
CA LYS A 226 -5.55 -6.88 11.90
C LYS A 226 -5.14 -7.15 10.45
N ILE A 227 -5.63 -6.37 9.50
CA ILE A 227 -5.27 -6.49 8.09
C ILE A 227 -3.84 -6.00 7.85
N ILE A 228 -3.40 -4.92 8.48
CA ILE A 228 -2.00 -4.47 8.42
C ILE A 228 -1.08 -5.52 9.03
N ASP A 229 -1.39 -6.03 10.23
CA ASP A 229 -0.63 -7.12 10.85
C ASP A 229 -0.57 -8.35 9.93
N TRP A 230 -1.66 -8.62 9.19
CA TRP A 230 -1.71 -9.69 8.18
C TRP A 230 -0.81 -9.39 6.96
N PHE A 231 -0.76 -8.15 6.46
CA PHE A 231 0.19 -7.75 5.41
C PHE A 231 1.64 -7.97 5.82
N ILE A 232 1.96 -7.68 7.09
CA ILE A 232 3.29 -7.90 7.64
C ILE A 232 3.61 -9.39 7.72
N ALA A 233 2.69 -10.20 8.25
CA ALA A 233 2.91 -11.63 8.47
C ALA A 233 3.03 -12.43 7.16
N ASN A 234 2.52 -11.90 6.04
CA ASN A 234 2.51 -12.57 4.73
C ASN A 234 3.40 -11.86 3.69
N ASP A 235 4.33 -10.99 4.14
CA ASP A 235 5.28 -10.27 3.28
C ASP A 235 4.61 -9.62 2.05
N ILE A 236 3.47 -8.96 2.29
CA ILE A 236 2.68 -8.29 1.26
C ILE A 236 3.28 -6.92 0.91
N LEU A 237 3.80 -6.20 1.91
CA LEU A 237 4.45 -4.89 1.76
C LEU A 237 5.84 -4.91 2.42
N ALA A 238 6.75 -4.06 1.94
CA ALA A 238 7.97 -3.78 2.66
C ALA A 238 7.66 -2.92 3.90
N TRP A 239 8.28 -3.26 5.02
CA TRP A 239 7.95 -2.64 6.31
C TRP A 239 9.14 -2.50 7.26
N ASN A 240 9.07 -1.51 8.15
CA ASN A 240 9.88 -1.41 9.35
C ASN A 240 8.99 -1.09 10.57
N LEU A 241 9.23 -1.76 11.69
CA LEU A 241 8.56 -1.39 12.94
C LEU A 241 9.48 -0.44 13.70
N VAL A 242 9.02 0.78 13.92
CA VAL A 242 9.78 1.84 14.59
C VAL A 242 9.16 2.15 15.95
N GLN A 243 9.99 2.63 16.87
CA GLN A 243 9.55 3.16 18.14
C GLN A 243 9.72 4.67 18.16
N ASN A 244 8.63 5.42 18.35
CA ASN A 244 8.66 6.88 18.29
C ASN A 244 9.42 7.49 19.47
N TYR A 245 10.06 8.64 19.23
CA TYR A 245 10.68 9.45 20.26
C TYR A 245 9.66 10.39 20.91
N ASN A 246 8.60 9.82 21.50
CA ASN A 246 7.56 10.56 22.24
C ASN A 246 7.40 10.00 23.67
N LYS A 247 6.59 10.65 24.52
CA LYS A 247 6.38 10.25 25.94
C LYS A 247 5.94 8.79 26.11
N TYR A 248 5.18 8.26 25.15
CA TYR A 248 4.57 6.92 25.24
C TYR A 248 5.43 5.83 24.59
N HIS A 249 6.45 6.23 23.82
CA HIS A 249 7.31 5.35 23.03
C HIS A 249 6.52 4.31 22.22
N ASN A 250 5.42 4.76 21.59
CA ASN A 250 4.54 3.90 20.81
C ASN A 250 5.30 3.28 19.62
N LYS A 251 4.92 2.05 19.28
CA LYS A 251 5.43 1.34 18.11
C LYS A 251 4.48 1.55 16.93
N VAL A 252 5.05 1.84 15.76
CA VAL A 252 4.29 2.08 14.53
C VAL A 252 5.00 1.37 13.38
N TYR A 253 4.24 0.75 12.48
CA TYR A 253 4.78 0.22 11.23
C TYR A 253 4.98 1.35 10.25
N TYR A 254 6.08 1.34 9.52
CA TYR A 254 6.27 2.17 8.33
C TYR A 254 6.19 1.20 7.16
N LEU A 255 5.32 1.49 6.19
CA LEU A 255 4.98 0.58 5.08
C LEU A 255 5.36 1.21 3.74
N SER A 256 5.80 0.39 2.80
CA SER A 256 6.10 0.78 1.42
C SER A 256 5.90 -0.40 0.47
N GLU A 257 5.81 -0.13 -0.83
CA GLU A 257 5.95 -1.18 -1.83
C GLU A 257 7.37 -1.76 -1.78
N PHE A 258 7.55 -3.03 -2.15
CA PHE A 258 8.87 -3.65 -2.16
C PHE A 258 9.88 -2.93 -3.07
N HIS A 259 9.45 -2.46 -4.23
CA HIS A 259 10.29 -1.66 -5.12
C HIS A 259 10.61 -0.25 -4.59
N HIS A 260 9.92 0.17 -3.52
CA HIS A 260 10.17 1.40 -2.78
C HIS A 260 10.82 1.17 -1.41
N ALA A 261 11.24 -0.06 -1.10
CA ALA A 261 11.88 -0.40 0.18
C ALA A 261 13.13 0.46 0.46
N ARG A 262 13.80 0.92 -0.59
CA ARG A 262 14.88 1.91 -0.50
C ARG A 262 14.41 3.20 0.17
N SER A 263 13.34 3.81 -0.35
CA SER A 263 12.80 5.07 0.17
C SER A 263 12.35 4.91 1.62
N LEU A 264 11.78 3.74 1.96
CA LEU A 264 11.46 3.38 3.35
C LEU A 264 12.69 3.45 4.26
N VAL A 265 13.78 2.81 3.86
CA VAL A 265 15.02 2.80 4.64
C VAL A 265 15.64 4.20 4.75
N GLU A 266 15.61 4.97 3.67
CA GLU A 266 16.10 6.36 3.65
C GLU A 266 15.32 7.23 4.64
N GLU A 267 13.98 7.17 4.62
CA GLU A 267 13.12 7.94 5.52
C GLU A 267 13.33 7.54 6.98
N VAL A 268 13.33 6.24 7.28
CA VAL A 268 13.61 5.73 8.65
C VAL A 268 14.99 6.21 9.11
N CYS A 269 16.01 6.18 8.26
CA CYS A 269 17.34 6.71 8.60
C CYS A 269 17.32 8.21 8.88
N GLN A 270 16.62 9.00 8.07
CA GLN A 270 16.48 10.44 8.28
C GLN A 270 15.79 10.72 9.62
N GLU A 271 14.71 10.01 9.94
CA GLU A 271 13.95 10.19 11.17
C GLU A 271 14.70 9.74 12.44
N LEU A 272 15.54 8.71 12.34
CA LEU A 272 16.48 8.33 13.41
C LEU A 272 17.48 9.45 13.67
N ASN A 273 18.07 9.99 12.61
CA ASN A 273 19.08 11.05 12.70
C ASN A 273 18.47 12.36 13.22
N SER A 274 17.22 12.65 12.89
CA SER A 274 16.49 13.82 13.40
C SER A 274 15.81 13.59 14.75
N LYS A 275 15.97 12.42 15.38
CA LYS A 275 15.37 12.03 16.67
C LYS A 275 13.83 12.09 16.69
N LYS A 276 13.17 11.89 15.55
CA LYS A 276 11.71 11.70 15.50
C LYS A 276 11.34 10.27 15.94
N ILE A 277 12.17 9.31 15.54
CA ILE A 277 12.09 7.93 16.01
C ILE A 277 13.30 7.60 16.90
N MET A 278 13.02 6.79 17.91
CA MET A 278 14.00 6.37 18.90
C MET A 278 14.86 5.23 18.40
N ARG A 279 14.26 4.26 17.70
CA ARG A 279 14.94 3.08 17.15
C ARG A 279 14.03 2.30 16.21
N VAL A 280 14.64 1.41 15.43
CA VAL A 280 13.95 0.37 14.65
C VAL A 280 13.97 -0.92 15.45
N VAL A 281 12.80 -1.52 15.64
CA VAL A 281 12.61 -2.72 16.48
C VAL A 281 12.41 -4.00 15.67
N ALA A 282 12.01 -3.92 14.40
CA ALA A 282 11.93 -5.05 13.48
C ALA A 282 11.90 -4.60 12.01
#